data_AF-A0AAU6Z3V8-F1
#
_entry.id   AF-A0AAU6Z3V8-F1
#
_cell.length_a   1.000
_cell.length_b   1.000
_cell.length_c   1.000
_cell.angle_alpha   90.00
_cell.angle_beta   90.00
_cell.angle_gamma   90.00
#
_symmetry.space_group_name_H-M   'P 1'
#
loop_
_entity.id
_entity.type
_entity.pdbx_description
1 polymer ?
#
loop_
_entity_poly.entity_id
_entity_poly.type
_entity_poly.pdbx_seq_one_letter_code
_entity_poly.pdbx_strand_id
1 'polypeptide(L)'
;MRSLIRWLAVVAVLTLVCGAVYVTLQQLGRQSANDRPGELVAFALQHPDVLPGPHLDLAQDGPPFVNVYAADGTPLSGTGFLNGRLARLPRGVLDEARTNGMDTVTWQPQEGVRYAVTARSAEDRVIVAGQSLKATEVRAGQTLAYLAAGWLGSVLVVAAAFLLTGAWRFRN
;
A
#
# COMPACT_ATOMS: atom_id res chain seq x y z
N MET A 1 -43.70 1.86 7.44
CA MET A 1 -42.57 2.70 7.91
C MET A 1 -41.61 1.96 8.84
N ARG A 2 -42.04 1.38 9.99
CA ARG A 2 -41.14 0.67 10.93
C ARG A 2 -40.34 -0.50 10.32
N SER A 3 -40.92 -1.25 9.39
CA SER A 3 -40.23 -2.36 8.71
C SER A 3 -39.14 -1.89 7.75
N LEU A 4 -39.40 -0.81 7.00
CA LEU A 4 -38.44 -0.20 6.08
C LEU A 4 -37.21 0.38 6.82
N ILE A 5 -37.45 1.04 7.96
CA ILE A 5 -36.36 1.57 8.81
C ILE A 5 -35.45 0.44 9.30
N ARG A 6 -36.03 -0.70 9.72
CA ARG A 6 -35.24 -1.87 10.14
C ARG A 6 -34.42 -2.45 8.99
N TRP A 7 -34.99 -2.56 7.79
CA TRP A 7 -34.28 -3.02 6.60
C TRP A 7 -33.09 -2.10 6.26
N LEU A 8 -33.33 -0.79 6.21
CA LEU A 8 -32.28 0.20 5.98
C LEU A 8 -31.17 0.14 7.05
N ALA A 9 -31.55 -0.03 8.32
CA ALA A 9 -30.59 -0.17 9.41
C ALA A 9 -29.70 -1.42 9.22
N VAL A 10 -30.27 -2.55 8.79
CA VAL A 10 -29.49 -3.76 8.51
C VAL A 10 -28.52 -3.55 7.33
N VAL A 11 -28.97 -2.95 6.23
CA VAL A 11 -28.11 -2.64 5.08
C VAL A 11 -26.99 -1.66 5.47
N ALA A 12 -27.30 -0.66 6.29
CA ALA A 12 -26.29 0.28 6.81
C ALA A 12 -25.25 -0.43 7.66
N VAL A 13 -25.66 -1.31 8.57
CA VAL A 13 -24.74 -2.13 9.39
C VAL A 13 -23.87 -3.02 8.51
N LEU A 14 -24.43 -3.72 7.53
CA LEU A 14 -23.67 -4.55 6.58
C LEU A 14 -22.62 -3.74 5.82
N THR A 15 -22.98 -2.52 5.39
CA THR A 15 -22.09 -1.61 4.67
C THR A 15 -20.94 -1.15 5.57
N LEU A 16 -21.23 -0.75 6.81
CA LEU A 16 -20.22 -0.34 7.78
C LEU A 16 -19.25 -1.48 8.11
N VAL A 17 -19.76 -2.71 8.30
CA VAL A 17 -18.92 -3.88 8.57
C VAL A 17 -18.01 -4.19 7.38
N CYS A 18 -18.55 -4.26 6.16
CA CYS A 18 -17.73 -4.51 4.96
C CYS A 18 -16.71 -3.40 4.73
N GLY A 19 -17.12 -2.13 4.94
CA GLY A 19 -16.24 -0.97 4.83
C GLY A 19 -15.10 -0.98 5.84
N ALA A 20 -15.40 -1.30 7.11
CA ALA A 20 -14.39 -1.41 8.16
C ALA A 20 -13.36 -2.51 7.87
N VAL A 21 -13.82 -3.68 7.38
CA VAL A 21 -12.93 -4.77 6.95
C VAL A 21 -12.06 -4.34 5.78
N TYR A 22 -12.64 -3.69 4.76
CA TYR A 22 -11.88 -3.18 3.62
C TYR A 22 -10.79 -2.20 4.05
N VAL A 23 -11.15 -1.18 4.84
CA VAL A 23 -10.19 -0.17 5.32
C VAL A 23 -9.09 -0.82 6.14
N THR A 24 -9.43 -1.75 7.03
CA THR A 24 -8.43 -2.45 7.87
C THR A 24 -7.43 -3.21 7.01
N LEU A 25 -7.90 -4.00 6.03
CA LEU A 25 -7.03 -4.77 5.14
C LEU A 25 -6.21 -3.86 4.22
N GLN A 26 -6.78 -2.75 3.74
CA GLN A 26 -6.07 -1.76 2.95
C GLN A 26 -4.95 -1.10 3.76
N GLN A 27 -5.22 -0.70 5.01
CA GLN A 27 -4.22 -0.08 5.89
C GLN A 27 -3.11 -1.05 6.25
N LEU A 28 -3.44 -2.30 6.59
CA LEU A 28 -2.45 -3.35 6.86
C LEU A 28 -1.54 -3.60 5.64
N GLY A 29 -2.13 -3.65 4.44
CA GLY A 29 -1.37 -3.75 3.20
C GLY A 29 -0.41 -2.58 2.98
N ARG A 30 -0.83 -1.35 3.29
CA ARG A 30 0.05 -0.17 3.19
C ARG A 30 1.16 -0.17 4.23
N GLN A 31 0.87 -0.53 5.47
CA GLN A 31 1.87 -0.60 6.54
C GLN A 31 2.95 -1.64 6.20
N SER A 32 2.55 -2.86 5.82
CA SER A 32 3.51 -3.90 5.42
C SER A 32 4.40 -3.52 4.23
N ALA A 33 3.91 -2.68 3.31
CA ALA A 33 4.71 -2.18 2.21
C ALA A 33 5.71 -1.09 2.65
N ASN A 34 5.39 -0.33 3.69
CA ASN A 34 6.27 0.69 4.27
C ASN A 34 7.32 0.10 5.24
N ASP A 35 7.01 -1.00 5.93
CA ASP A 35 7.90 -1.59 6.93
C ASP A 35 9.19 -2.15 6.30
N ARG A 36 9.07 -2.82 5.14
CA ARG A 36 10.21 -3.45 4.46
C ARG A 36 11.33 -2.47 4.08
N PRO A 37 11.04 -1.33 3.40
CA PRO A 37 12.05 -0.29 3.18
C PRO A 37 12.73 0.18 4.47
N GLY A 38 11.97 0.38 5.56
CA GLY A 38 12.53 0.79 6.85
C GLY A 38 13.53 -0.21 7.42
N GLU A 39 13.19 -1.50 7.38
CA GLU A 39 14.07 -2.60 7.82
C GLU A 39 15.35 -2.69 6.96
N LEU A 40 15.22 -2.56 5.64
CA LEU A 40 16.36 -2.61 4.71
C LEU A 40 17.33 -1.43 4.88
N VAL A 41 16.79 -0.23 5.09
CA VAL A 41 17.62 0.92 5.42
C VAL A 41 18.34 0.73 6.75
N ALA A 42 17.64 0.22 7.78
CA ALA A 42 18.28 -0.08 9.06
C ALA A 42 19.39 -1.13 8.94
N PHE A 43 19.18 -2.17 8.12
CA PHE A 43 20.20 -3.16 7.81
C PHE A 43 21.41 -2.55 7.10
N ALA A 44 21.19 -1.74 6.06
CA ALA A 44 22.25 -1.10 5.29
C ALA A 44 23.04 -0.06 6.11
N LEU A 45 22.42 0.60 7.10
CA LEU A 45 23.12 1.46 8.05
C LEU A 45 24.06 0.68 8.97
N GLN A 46 23.70 -0.54 9.36
CA GLN A 46 24.53 -1.39 10.20
C GLN A 46 25.64 -2.10 9.39
N HIS A 47 25.43 -2.28 8.09
CA HIS A 47 26.34 -3.00 7.20
C HIS A 47 26.59 -2.18 5.91
N PRO A 48 27.28 -1.03 6.00
CA PRO A 48 27.44 -0.10 4.87
C PRO A 48 28.17 -0.69 3.67
N ASP A 49 28.99 -1.73 3.87
CA ASP A 49 29.73 -2.43 2.82
C ASP A 49 28.89 -3.51 2.11
N VAL A 50 27.70 -3.82 2.61
CA VAL A 50 26.83 -4.89 2.10
C VAL A 50 25.50 -4.30 1.64
N LEU A 51 25.36 -4.16 0.32
CA LEU A 51 24.07 -3.83 -0.28
C LEU A 51 23.25 -5.09 -0.50
N PRO A 52 22.09 -5.24 0.17
CA PRO A 52 21.27 -6.44 0.02
C PRO A 52 20.53 -6.43 -1.32
N GLY A 53 20.51 -7.60 -1.96
CA GLY A 53 19.64 -7.89 -3.10
C GLY A 53 20.32 -7.93 -4.47
N PRO A 54 19.64 -8.49 -5.49
CA PRO A 54 20.15 -8.55 -6.85
C PRO A 54 19.94 -7.22 -7.59
N HIS A 55 20.58 -7.06 -8.75
CA HIS A 55 20.22 -6.02 -9.71
C HIS A 55 18.73 -6.11 -10.08
N LEU A 56 17.99 -5.02 -9.91
CA LEU A 56 16.56 -4.94 -10.14
C LEU A 56 16.21 -3.81 -11.10
N ASP A 57 15.52 -4.14 -12.18
CA ASP A 57 14.83 -3.15 -13.01
C ASP A 57 13.50 -2.75 -12.35
N LEU A 58 13.41 -1.49 -11.92
CA LEU A 58 12.25 -0.91 -11.26
C LEU A 58 11.05 -0.71 -12.20
N ALA A 59 11.22 -0.85 -13.52
CA ALA A 59 10.08 -0.93 -14.42
C ALA A 59 9.29 -2.25 -14.24
N GLN A 60 9.91 -3.25 -13.62
CA GLN A 60 9.31 -4.55 -13.35
C GLN A 60 8.98 -4.71 -11.87
N ASP A 61 8.00 -5.58 -11.59
CA ASP A 61 7.76 -5.98 -10.21
C ASP A 61 8.90 -6.85 -9.71
N GLY A 62 9.32 -6.58 -8.48
CA GLY A 62 10.41 -7.33 -7.90
C GLY A 62 10.51 -7.19 -6.38
N PRO A 63 11.56 -7.80 -5.82
CA PRO A 63 11.91 -7.64 -4.42
C PRO A 63 12.20 -6.16 -4.09
N PRO A 64 12.35 -5.82 -2.80
CA PRO A 64 12.87 -4.52 -2.43
C PRO A 64 14.23 -4.21 -3.06
N PHE A 65 14.52 -2.93 -3.24
CA PHE A 65 15.84 -2.43 -3.64
C PHE A 65 16.44 -1.50 -2.58
N VAL A 66 17.75 -1.27 -2.67
CA VAL A 66 18.50 -0.29 -1.86
C VAL A 66 19.44 0.49 -2.77
N ASN A 67 19.43 1.82 -2.67
CA ASN A 67 20.33 2.73 -3.36
C ASN A 67 20.97 3.70 -2.35
N VAL A 68 22.23 4.05 -2.58
CA VAL A 68 23.00 5.01 -1.79
C VAL A 68 23.22 6.26 -2.62
N TYR A 69 22.97 7.42 -2.02
CA TYR A 69 23.11 8.72 -2.64
C TYR A 69 24.14 9.56 -1.89
N ALA A 70 24.92 10.34 -2.65
CA ALA A 70 25.82 11.34 -2.11
C ALA A 70 25.06 12.55 -1.54
N ALA A 71 25.80 13.44 -0.86
CA ALA A 71 25.28 14.70 -0.32
C ALA A 71 24.60 15.60 -1.36
N ASP A 72 25.01 15.54 -2.63
CA ASP A 72 24.42 16.31 -3.74
C ASP A 72 23.18 15.65 -4.38
N GLY A 73 22.81 14.45 -3.89
CA GLY A 73 21.73 13.63 -4.44
C GLY A 73 22.12 12.78 -5.65
N THR A 74 23.41 12.67 -5.97
CA THR A 74 23.91 11.78 -7.02
C THR A 74 23.85 10.32 -6.53
N PRO A 75 23.25 9.38 -7.29
CA PRO A 75 23.28 7.96 -6.92
C PRO A 75 24.70 7.40 -7.07
N LEU A 76 25.21 6.79 -6.01
CA LEU A 76 26.57 6.23 -5.93
C LEU A 76 26.60 4.73 -6.24
N SER A 77 25.70 3.98 -5.61
CA SER A 77 25.62 2.53 -5.72
C SER A 77 24.22 2.05 -5.34
N GLY A 78 23.89 0.80 -5.67
CA GLY A 78 22.58 0.25 -5.34
C GLY A 78 22.15 -0.91 -6.21
N THR A 79 20.96 -1.40 -5.93
CA THR A 79 20.33 -2.52 -6.62
C THR A 79 19.14 -2.08 -7.48
N GLY A 80 18.59 -0.88 -7.27
CA GLY A 80 17.42 -0.37 -8.00
C GLY A 80 17.82 0.46 -9.22
N PHE A 81 17.56 -0.07 -10.40
CA PHE A 81 17.82 0.57 -11.70
C PHE A 81 16.51 0.91 -12.39
N LEU A 82 16.41 2.08 -13.00
CA LEU A 82 15.31 2.46 -13.87
C LEU A 82 15.89 2.75 -15.26
N ASN A 83 15.40 2.05 -16.28
CA ASN A 83 15.90 2.18 -17.66
C ASN A 83 17.43 1.98 -17.75
N GLY A 84 17.96 0.99 -17.04
CA GLY A 84 19.40 0.64 -17.05
C GLY A 84 20.33 1.58 -16.30
N ARG A 85 19.80 2.57 -15.55
CA ARG A 85 20.60 3.50 -14.72
C ARG A 85 20.12 3.42 -13.28
N LEU A 86 21.01 3.65 -12.30
CA LEU A 86 20.59 3.76 -10.90
C LEU A 86 19.44 4.78 -10.79
N ALA A 87 18.38 4.36 -10.10
CA ALA A 87 17.21 5.18 -9.91
C ALA A 87 17.59 6.52 -9.28
N ARG A 88 16.93 7.59 -9.71
CA ARG A 88 17.07 8.92 -9.11
C ARG A 88 15.77 9.31 -8.42
N LEU A 89 15.86 9.49 -7.10
CA LEU A 89 14.78 10.02 -6.31
C LEU A 89 14.62 11.54 -6.49
N PRO A 90 13.42 12.10 -6.25
CA PRO A 90 13.23 13.54 -6.15
C PRO A 90 14.11 14.13 -5.04
N ARG A 91 14.75 15.27 -5.30
CA ARG A 91 15.64 15.94 -4.34
C ARG A 91 14.97 16.19 -2.99
N GLY A 92 13.70 16.60 -3.00
CA GLY A 92 12.95 16.88 -1.76
C GLY A 92 12.91 15.70 -0.78
N VAL A 93 12.89 14.46 -1.26
CA VAL A 93 12.90 13.25 -0.40
C VAL A 93 14.26 13.09 0.29
N LEU A 94 15.35 13.38 -0.45
CA LEU A 94 16.70 13.29 0.09
C LEU A 94 16.98 14.44 1.05
N ASP A 95 16.51 15.65 0.73
CA ASP A 95 16.67 16.84 1.57
C ASP A 95 15.90 16.69 2.89
N GLU A 96 14.65 16.23 2.83
CA GLU A 96 13.83 15.92 4.02
C GLU A 96 14.51 14.87 4.91
N ALA A 97 15.04 13.79 4.32
CA ALA A 97 15.76 12.77 5.07
C ALA A 97 17.04 13.30 5.73
N ARG A 98 17.74 14.27 5.12
CA ARG A 98 18.92 14.92 5.73
C ARG A 98 18.53 15.82 6.89
N THR A 99 17.45 16.60 6.72
CA THR A 99 16.99 17.55 7.75
C THR A 99 16.36 16.86 8.95
N ASN A 100 15.48 15.89 8.71
CA ASN A 100 14.66 15.25 9.75
C ASN A 100 15.14 13.82 10.09
N GLY A 101 16.25 13.39 9.49
CA GLY A 101 16.86 12.09 9.70
C GLY A 101 16.24 10.96 8.87
N MET A 102 14.98 11.08 8.47
CA MET A 102 14.26 10.09 7.66
C MET A 102 13.11 10.72 6.88
N ASP A 103 12.82 10.19 5.69
CA ASP A 103 11.60 10.48 4.94
C ASP A 103 10.98 9.17 4.41
N THR A 104 9.66 9.05 4.42
CA THR A 104 8.94 7.89 3.88
C THR A 104 7.79 8.34 2.99
N VAL A 105 7.89 8.01 1.71
CA VAL A 105 7.00 8.51 0.67
C VAL A 105 6.53 7.41 -0.28
N THR A 106 5.43 7.66 -0.97
CA THR A 106 5.11 6.92 -2.18
C THR A 106 5.77 7.61 -3.37
N TRP A 107 6.65 6.90 -4.07
CA TRP A 107 7.34 7.38 -5.24
C TRP A 107 6.80 6.69 -6.50
N GLN A 108 6.55 7.48 -7.55
CA GLN A 108 6.06 7.00 -8.83
C GLN A 108 6.99 7.51 -9.95
N PRO A 109 8.06 6.76 -10.31
CA PRO A 109 9.00 7.17 -11.35
C PRO A 109 8.39 7.25 -12.75
N GLN A 110 7.43 6.38 -13.04
CA GLN A 110 6.78 6.24 -14.34
C GLN A 110 5.30 5.90 -14.11
N GLU A 111 4.49 6.05 -15.16
CA GLU A 111 3.10 5.61 -15.11
C GLU A 111 3.00 4.11 -14.79
N GLY A 112 2.13 3.74 -13.85
CA GLY A 112 1.96 2.34 -13.45
C GLY A 112 3.08 1.75 -12.57
N VAL A 113 4.15 2.50 -12.29
CA VAL A 113 5.29 2.05 -11.49
C VAL A 113 5.30 2.81 -10.16
N ARG A 114 4.93 2.16 -9.06
CA ARG A 114 4.77 2.81 -7.75
C ARG A 114 5.50 2.04 -6.65
N TYR A 115 6.22 2.76 -5.81
CA TYR A 115 7.03 2.22 -4.73
C TYR A 115 6.72 2.93 -3.41
N ALA A 116 6.65 2.16 -2.31
CA ALA A 116 6.87 2.70 -0.98
C ALA A 116 8.38 2.85 -0.80
N VAL A 117 8.82 4.03 -0.40
CA VAL A 117 10.24 4.38 -0.33
C VAL A 117 10.54 5.01 1.02
N THR A 118 11.62 4.55 1.65
CA THR A 118 12.15 5.15 2.87
C THR A 118 13.59 5.60 2.60
N ALA A 119 13.86 6.87 2.88
CA ALA A 119 15.18 7.49 2.81
C ALA A 119 15.64 7.83 4.24
N ARG A 120 16.92 7.61 4.54
CA ARG A 120 17.51 7.91 5.85
C ARG A 120 18.91 8.47 5.72
N SER A 121 19.20 9.50 6.49
CA SER A 121 20.53 10.12 6.49
C SER A 121 21.56 9.19 7.13
N ALA A 122 22.75 9.16 6.54
CA ALA A 122 23.90 8.35 6.97
C ALA A 122 25.18 9.17 6.74
N GLU A 123 25.67 9.86 7.77
CA GLU A 123 26.84 10.76 7.67
C GLU A 123 26.71 11.77 6.51
N ASP A 124 27.52 11.63 5.46
CA ASP A 124 27.56 12.45 4.25
C ASP A 124 26.74 11.86 3.08
N ARG A 125 25.90 10.85 3.37
CA ARG A 125 25.12 10.09 2.40
C ARG A 125 23.67 9.96 2.81
N VAL A 126 22.84 9.50 1.88
CA VAL A 126 21.45 9.09 2.13
C VAL A 126 21.26 7.69 1.60
N ILE A 127 20.81 6.78 2.48
CA ILE A 127 20.45 5.42 2.10
C ILE A 127 18.95 5.40 1.84
N VAL A 128 18.57 4.84 0.70
CA VAL A 128 17.17 4.75 0.27
C VAL A 128 16.85 3.30 -0.02
N ALA A 129 15.77 2.79 0.56
CA ALA A 129 15.21 1.51 0.15
C ALA A 129 13.79 1.71 -0.38
N GLY A 130 13.35 0.80 -1.24
CA GLY A 130 11.98 0.83 -1.75
C GLY A 130 11.41 -0.54 -2.05
N GLN A 131 10.08 -0.65 -1.99
CA GLN A 131 9.30 -1.86 -2.25
C GLN A 131 8.16 -1.53 -3.22
N SER A 132 7.99 -2.36 -4.27
CA SER A 132 6.87 -2.19 -5.22
C SER A 132 5.53 -2.29 -4.50
N LEU A 133 4.62 -1.37 -4.82
CA LEU A 133 3.25 -1.34 -4.30
C LEU A 133 2.29 -2.22 -5.08
N LYS A 134 2.68 -2.73 -6.27
CA LYS A 134 1.75 -3.40 -7.17
C LYS A 134 1.07 -4.62 -6.54
N ALA A 135 1.81 -5.43 -5.79
CA ALA A 135 1.24 -6.57 -5.07
C ALA A 135 0.17 -6.14 -4.05
N THR A 136 0.42 -5.04 -3.32
CA THR A 136 -0.53 -4.47 -2.36
C THR A 136 -1.77 -3.92 -3.08
N GLU A 137 -1.60 -3.26 -4.22
CA GLU A 137 -2.69 -2.71 -5.02
C GLU A 137 -3.58 -3.80 -5.62
N VAL A 138 -2.98 -4.86 -6.17
CA VAL A 138 -3.72 -6.04 -6.67
C VAL A 138 -4.54 -6.67 -5.55
N ARG A 139 -3.93 -6.87 -4.37
CA ARG A 139 -4.63 -7.44 -3.20
C ARG A 139 -5.76 -6.54 -2.71
N ALA A 140 -5.58 -5.22 -2.71
CA ALA A 140 -6.63 -4.28 -2.35
C ALA A 140 -7.82 -4.36 -3.33
N GLY A 141 -7.55 -4.47 -4.63
CA GLY A 141 -8.59 -4.67 -5.64
C GLY A 141 -9.36 -5.99 -5.48
N GLN A 142 -8.65 -7.10 -5.24
CA GLN A 142 -9.28 -8.40 -4.99
C GLN A 142 -10.12 -8.38 -3.71
N THR A 143 -9.61 -7.77 -2.65
CA THR A 143 -10.34 -7.62 -1.37
C THR A 143 -11.62 -6.85 -1.57
N LEU A 144 -11.59 -5.74 -2.32
CA LEU A 144 -12.79 -4.97 -2.66
C LEU A 144 -13.80 -5.83 -3.43
N ALA A 145 -13.35 -6.58 -4.43
CA ALA A 145 -14.22 -7.45 -5.23
C ALA A 145 -14.92 -8.51 -4.38
N TYR A 146 -14.18 -9.19 -3.49
CA TYR A 146 -14.76 -10.20 -2.60
C TYR A 146 -15.74 -9.61 -1.59
N LEU A 147 -15.40 -8.46 -0.98
CA LEU A 147 -16.30 -7.78 -0.05
C LEU A 147 -17.55 -7.25 -0.76
N ALA A 148 -17.42 -6.70 -1.97
CA ALA A 148 -18.56 -6.24 -2.76
C ALA A 148 -19.50 -7.40 -3.13
N ALA A 149 -18.96 -8.55 -3.54
CA ALA A 149 -19.75 -9.75 -3.83
C ALA A 149 -20.47 -10.27 -2.57
N GLY A 150 -19.77 -10.37 -1.44
CA GLY A 150 -20.35 -10.80 -0.16
C GLY A 150 -21.42 -9.83 0.38
N TRP A 151 -21.17 -8.54 0.25
CA TRP A 151 -22.12 -7.48 0.60
C TRP A 151 -23.39 -7.57 -0.26
N LEU A 152 -23.25 -7.69 -1.59
CA LEU A 152 -24.39 -7.80 -2.50
C LEU A 152 -25.22 -9.04 -2.20
N GLY A 153 -24.57 -10.20 -1.99
CA GLY A 153 -25.25 -11.43 -1.59
C GLY A 153 -26.05 -11.25 -0.29
N SER A 154 -25.44 -10.59 0.70
CA SER A 154 -26.09 -10.33 2.00
C SER A 154 -27.29 -9.39 1.87
N VAL A 155 -27.19 -8.32 1.06
CA VAL A 155 -28.29 -7.40 0.77
C VAL A 155 -29.44 -8.12 0.07
N LEU A 156 -29.15 -9.00 -0.90
CA LEU A 156 -30.17 -9.77 -1.61
C LEU A 156 -30.92 -10.72 -0.67
N VAL A 157 -30.23 -11.41 0.24
CA VAL A 157 -30.85 -12.28 1.24
C VAL A 157 -31.76 -11.48 2.18
N VAL A 158 -31.28 -10.33 2.68
CA VAL A 158 -32.07 -9.46 3.56
C VAL A 158 -33.30 -8.88 2.82
N ALA A 159 -33.15 -8.52 1.54
CA ALA A 159 -34.26 -8.06 0.71
C ALA A 159 -35.30 -9.16 0.48
N ALA A 160 -34.87 -10.39 0.15
CA ALA A 160 -35.77 -11.53 -0.02
C ALA A 160 -36.56 -11.83 1.28
N ALA A 161 -35.89 -11.84 2.43
CA ALA A 161 -36.53 -12.03 3.73
C ALA A 161 -37.57 -10.91 4.04
N PHE A 162 -37.24 -9.67 3.70
CA PHE A 162 -38.16 -8.54 3.85
C PHE A 162 -39.41 -8.69 2.98
N LEU A 163 -39.25 -9.10 1.71
CA LEU A 163 -40.36 -9.32 0.79
C LEU A 163 -41.25 -10.48 1.23
N LEU A 164 -40.68 -11.59 1.68
CA LEU A 164 -41.44 -12.77 2.15
C LEU A 164 -42.24 -12.47 3.41
N THR A 165 -41.65 -11.77 4.39
CA THR A 165 -42.35 -11.38 5.63
C THR A 165 -43.40 -10.28 5.40
N GLY A 166 -43.15 -9.38 4.44
CA GLY A 166 -44.14 -8.40 3.98
C GLY A 166 -45.33 -9.07 3.31
N ALA A 167 -45.09 -10.00 2.38
CA ALA A 167 -46.14 -10.74 1.67
C ALA A 167 -46.99 -11.61 2.60
N TRP A 168 -46.38 -12.23 3.61
CA TRP A 168 -47.10 -13.02 4.63
C TRP A 168 -48.09 -12.17 5.44
N ARG A 169 -47.72 -10.92 5.73
CA ARG A 169 -48.51 -9.99 6.56
C ARG A 169 -49.67 -9.30 5.81
N PHE A 170 -49.71 -9.38 4.48
CA PHE A 170 -50.84 -8.92 3.66
C PHE A 170 -51.86 -10.02 3.36
N ARG A 171 -51.50 -11.30 3.59
CA ARG A 171 -52.33 -12.46 3.23
C ARG A 171 -53.12 -13.06 4.42
N ASN A 172 -52.86 -12.60 5.63
CA ASN A 172 -53.60 -12.86 6.88
C ASN A 172 -54.18 -11.56 7.41
#